data_AF-A0A7H1MBM2-F1
#
_entry.id   AF-A0A7H1MBM2-F1
#
_cell.length_a   1.000
_cell.length_b   1.000
_cell.length_c   1.000
_cell.angle_alpha   90.00
_cell.angle_beta   90.00
_cell.angle_gamma   90.00
#
_symmetry.space_group_name_H-M   'P 1'
#
loop_
_entity.id
_entity.type
_entity.pdbx_description
1 polymer ?
#
loop_
_entity_poly.entity_id
_entity_poly.type
_entity_poly.pdbx_seq_one_letter_code
_entity_poly.pdbx_strand_id
1 'polypeptide(L)'
;MSNYNEIRNALSHIDSHDRDTWIQVGAALKDEMGEDGFNLWDNWSQSADNYNARDAKTAWKSFKPGRVHISTLFYHARRNGYTPSQPYTPPTPEQQAVRAAELAARRQAEEQAQAEAQAKAKETARGIWNRSAPARADHPYLAAKGITSAAAVAGLRQNRYRGDDNLVVPLYYGGEIVNVQSINQDGHKRFLSGGQVKGGYAVVGNAGQLSDGLVIAEGYATAASIHQATGKPVIVAFNAGNMVAVSERLAQNLPAGVPVVLAADNDASQTGIHKARQAAAWFGGHAVAVQPEFTMTQIQAYQNTNGPNLPSDFNDLHQLAGTEAVRGRIEAAFRRPQHIIPCAAAGLFCFWQMQSVSFSTD
;
A
#
# COMPACT_ATOMS: atom_id res chain seq x y z
N MET A 1 -17.25 -41.21 5.50
CA MET A 1 -17.31 -41.01 6.97
C MET A 1 -16.00 -41.32 7.70
N SER A 2 -15.02 -42.02 7.09
CA SER A 2 -13.71 -42.33 7.73
C SER A 2 -12.80 -41.12 7.97
N ASN A 3 -12.74 -40.15 7.04
CA ASN A 3 -11.80 -39.01 7.11
C ASN A 3 -12.17 -37.98 8.20
N TYR A 4 -13.48 -37.73 8.44
CA TYR A 4 -13.93 -36.72 9.39
C TYR A 4 -13.51 -37.04 10.84
N ASN A 5 -13.71 -38.29 11.28
CA ASN A 5 -13.38 -38.69 12.65
C ASN A 5 -11.87 -38.73 12.89
N GLU A 6 -11.11 -39.12 11.87
CA GLU A 6 -9.65 -39.10 11.91
C GLU A 6 -9.10 -37.68 12.03
N ILE A 7 -9.60 -36.75 11.21
CA ILE A 7 -9.25 -35.33 11.29
C ILE A 7 -9.62 -34.75 12.66
N ARG A 8 -10.83 -35.04 13.18
CA ARG A 8 -11.24 -34.59 14.52
C ARG A 8 -10.29 -35.11 15.60
N ASN A 9 -9.89 -36.38 15.53
CA ASN A 9 -8.96 -36.96 16.48
C ASN A 9 -7.57 -36.31 16.37
N ALA A 10 -7.05 -36.12 15.16
CA ALA A 10 -5.77 -35.43 14.97
C ALA A 10 -5.80 -33.99 15.51
N LEU A 11 -6.90 -33.27 15.34
CA LEU A 11 -7.10 -31.92 15.89
C LEU A 11 -7.01 -31.88 17.41
N SER A 12 -7.48 -32.91 18.13
CA SER A 12 -7.38 -32.92 19.60
C SER A 12 -5.96 -33.02 20.15
N HIS A 13 -4.97 -33.29 19.28
CA HIS A 13 -3.55 -33.25 19.64
C HIS A 13 -2.88 -31.91 19.32
N ILE A 14 -3.57 -30.95 18.69
CA ILE A 14 -2.98 -29.67 18.28
C ILE A 14 -3.49 -28.58 19.21
N ASP A 15 -2.59 -27.76 19.74
CA ASP A 15 -2.95 -26.57 20.51
C ASP A 15 -3.43 -25.43 19.58
N SER A 16 -4.50 -24.74 19.96
CA SER A 16 -5.14 -23.68 19.16
C SER A 16 -4.73 -22.26 19.55
N HIS A 17 -3.90 -22.06 20.59
CA HIS A 17 -3.48 -20.73 21.04
C HIS A 17 -2.49 -20.06 20.08
N ASP A 18 -1.61 -20.84 19.43
CA ASP A 18 -0.63 -20.31 18.49
C ASP A 18 -1.28 -19.82 17.19
N ARG A 19 -1.09 -18.54 16.88
CA ARG A 19 -1.77 -17.87 15.77
C ARG A 19 -1.40 -18.47 14.41
N ASP A 20 -0.14 -18.82 14.21
CA ASP A 20 0.35 -19.34 12.93
C ASP A 20 -0.19 -20.75 12.70
N THR A 21 -0.12 -21.60 13.73
CA THR A 21 -0.71 -22.95 13.71
C THR A 21 -2.22 -22.88 13.47
N TRP A 22 -2.92 -21.98 14.16
CA TRP A 22 -4.36 -21.75 14.00
C TRP A 22 -4.74 -21.40 12.55
N ILE A 23 -3.98 -20.53 11.90
CA ILE A 23 -4.16 -20.17 10.48
C ILE A 23 -3.86 -21.37 9.58
N GLN A 24 -2.76 -22.08 9.80
CA GLN A 24 -2.35 -23.22 8.98
C GLN A 24 -3.37 -24.37 9.04
N VAL A 25 -3.85 -24.72 10.23
CA VAL A 25 -4.87 -25.75 10.44
C VAL A 25 -6.18 -25.35 9.77
N GLY A 26 -6.61 -24.09 9.89
CA GLY A 26 -7.81 -23.58 9.23
C GLY A 26 -7.72 -23.61 7.71
N ALA A 27 -6.59 -23.18 7.15
CA ALA A 27 -6.34 -23.24 5.72
C ALA A 27 -6.30 -24.68 5.19
N ALA A 28 -5.67 -25.60 5.93
CA ALA A 28 -5.60 -27.03 5.58
C ALA A 28 -6.99 -27.69 5.55
N LEU A 29 -7.84 -27.39 6.53
CA LEU A 29 -9.20 -27.92 6.60
C LEU A 29 -10.09 -27.36 5.49
N LYS A 30 -9.94 -26.07 5.16
CA LYS A 30 -10.68 -25.47 4.05
C LYS A 30 -10.27 -26.01 2.69
N ASP A 31 -8.99 -26.35 2.53
CA ASP A 31 -8.48 -27.01 1.33
C ASP A 31 -9.06 -28.42 1.15
N GLU A 32 -9.09 -29.21 2.22
CA GLU A 32 -9.54 -30.61 2.18
C GLU A 32 -11.07 -30.76 2.14
N MET A 33 -11.79 -29.93 2.90
CA MET A 33 -13.22 -30.12 3.18
C MET A 33 -14.10 -28.97 2.67
N GLY A 34 -13.52 -27.97 2.01
CA GLY A 34 -14.27 -26.78 1.59
C GLY A 34 -14.91 -26.08 2.79
N GLU A 35 -16.14 -25.59 2.61
CA GLU A 35 -16.89 -24.90 3.68
C GLU A 35 -17.33 -25.83 4.82
N ASP A 36 -17.44 -27.14 4.57
CA ASP A 36 -17.81 -28.13 5.61
C ASP A 36 -16.74 -28.27 6.70
N GLY A 37 -15.50 -27.86 6.40
CA GLY A 37 -14.39 -27.85 7.37
C GLY A 37 -14.53 -26.80 8.47
N PHE A 38 -15.39 -25.78 8.30
CA PHE A 38 -15.52 -24.67 9.25
C PHE A 38 -15.91 -25.18 10.64
N ASN A 39 -16.89 -26.07 10.71
CA ASN A 39 -17.40 -26.57 11.99
C ASN A 39 -16.34 -27.35 12.78
N LEU A 40 -15.45 -28.08 12.11
CA LEU A 40 -14.34 -28.77 12.78
C LEU A 40 -13.33 -27.78 13.33
N TRP A 41 -12.90 -26.86 12.48
CA TRP A 41 -11.90 -25.86 12.83
C TRP A 41 -12.40 -24.91 13.92
N ASP A 42 -13.65 -24.45 13.85
CA ASP A 42 -14.24 -23.54 14.82
C ASP A 42 -14.40 -24.20 16.19
N ASN A 43 -14.90 -25.44 16.25
CA ASN A 43 -15.01 -26.18 17.51
C ASN A 43 -13.64 -26.44 18.15
N TRP A 44 -12.62 -26.76 17.35
CA TRP A 44 -11.23 -26.88 17.83
C TRP A 44 -10.67 -25.54 18.30
N SER A 45 -11.00 -24.45 17.60
CA SER A 45 -10.55 -23.10 17.95
C SER A 45 -11.12 -22.62 19.29
N GLN A 46 -12.33 -23.07 19.65
CA GLN A 46 -13.00 -22.71 20.92
C GLN A 46 -12.30 -23.29 22.16
N SER A 47 -11.31 -24.19 22.01
CA SER A 47 -10.56 -24.70 23.17
C SER A 47 -9.52 -23.71 23.71
N ALA A 48 -9.18 -22.65 22.96
CA ALA A 48 -8.27 -21.61 23.42
C ALA A 48 -9.04 -20.48 24.13
N ASP A 49 -8.50 -19.99 25.23
CA ASP A 49 -9.13 -18.92 26.03
C ASP A 49 -9.16 -17.57 25.29
N ASN A 50 -8.25 -17.37 24.33
CA ASN A 50 -8.15 -16.21 23.47
C ASN A 50 -9.09 -16.25 22.23
N TYR A 51 -9.98 -17.25 22.15
CA TYR A 51 -10.89 -17.43 21.02
C TYR A 51 -11.90 -16.27 20.89
N ASN A 52 -12.14 -15.85 19.64
CA ASN A 52 -13.18 -14.90 19.28
C ASN A 52 -13.96 -15.38 18.06
N ALA A 53 -15.28 -15.59 18.22
CA ALA A 53 -16.14 -16.12 17.15
C ALA A 53 -16.26 -15.20 15.93
N ARG A 54 -16.16 -13.87 16.11
CA ARG A 54 -16.19 -12.91 15.00
C ARG A 54 -14.90 -12.98 14.20
N ASP A 55 -13.77 -13.10 14.88
CA ASP A 55 -12.46 -13.21 14.24
C ASP A 55 -12.29 -14.55 13.53
N ALA A 56 -12.78 -15.64 14.12
CA ALA A 56 -12.82 -16.97 13.50
C ALA A 56 -13.59 -16.95 12.17
N LYS A 57 -14.81 -16.41 12.14
CA LYS A 57 -15.60 -16.27 10.91
C LYS A 57 -14.90 -15.39 9.86
N THR A 58 -14.21 -14.34 10.30
CA THR A 58 -13.49 -13.43 9.41
C THR A 58 -12.26 -14.11 8.79
N ALA A 59 -11.48 -14.82 9.60
CA ALA A 59 -10.33 -15.58 9.14
C ALA A 59 -10.72 -16.75 8.23
N TRP A 60 -11.79 -17.48 8.55
CA TRP A 60 -12.26 -18.56 7.69
C TRP A 60 -12.56 -18.09 6.26
N LYS A 61 -13.19 -16.92 6.12
CA LYS A 61 -13.46 -16.30 4.82
C LYS A 61 -12.19 -15.88 4.07
N SER A 62 -11.11 -15.58 4.79
CA SER A 62 -9.84 -15.16 4.18
C SER A 62 -9.02 -16.34 3.66
N PHE A 63 -9.19 -17.53 4.22
CA PHE A 63 -8.48 -18.73 3.76
C PHE A 63 -8.85 -19.10 2.32
N LYS A 64 -7.82 -19.41 1.53
CA LYS A 64 -7.90 -19.81 0.13
C LYS A 64 -7.34 -21.22 -0.03
N PRO A 65 -8.08 -22.16 -0.63
CA PRO A 65 -7.56 -23.49 -0.96
C PRO A 65 -6.31 -23.45 -1.85
N GLY A 66 -5.50 -24.49 -1.80
CA GLY A 66 -4.37 -24.73 -2.69
C GLY A 66 -3.02 -24.18 -2.23
N ARG A 67 -2.88 -23.75 -0.96
CA ARG A 67 -1.59 -23.29 -0.39
C ARG A 67 -1.12 -24.13 0.80
N VAL A 68 -2.05 -24.54 1.65
CA VAL A 68 -1.79 -25.38 2.83
C VAL A 68 -2.71 -26.58 2.72
N HIS A 69 -2.14 -27.78 2.84
CA HIS A 69 -2.87 -29.03 2.64
C HIS A 69 -3.09 -29.75 3.96
N ILE A 70 -3.99 -30.74 3.97
CA ILE A 70 -4.30 -31.54 5.17
C ILE A 70 -3.07 -32.20 5.82
N SER A 71 -2.01 -32.42 5.05
CA SER A 71 -0.72 -32.92 5.56
C SER A 71 -0.11 -32.01 6.62
N THR A 72 -0.32 -30.70 6.57
CA THR A 72 0.15 -29.74 7.58
C THR A 72 -0.54 -29.96 8.92
N LEU A 73 -1.84 -30.25 8.93
CA LEU A 73 -2.58 -30.60 10.15
C LEU A 73 -2.00 -31.87 10.77
N PHE A 74 -1.84 -32.94 9.98
CA PHE A 74 -1.28 -34.20 10.48
C PHE A 74 0.19 -34.08 10.91
N TYR A 75 0.97 -33.18 10.29
CA TYR A 75 2.33 -32.87 10.73
C TYR A 75 2.33 -32.28 12.15
N HIS A 76 1.49 -31.28 12.41
CA HIS A 76 1.35 -30.69 13.75
C HIS A 76 0.85 -31.71 14.77
N ALA A 77 -0.18 -32.49 14.42
CA ALA A 77 -0.70 -33.53 15.29
C ALA A 77 0.37 -34.55 15.70
N ARG A 78 1.17 -35.04 14.74
CA ARG A 78 2.25 -36.02 14.99
C ARG A 78 3.36 -35.47 15.88
N ARG A 79 3.70 -34.19 15.76
CA ARG A 79 4.66 -33.54 16.68
C ARG A 79 4.17 -33.53 18.13
N ASN A 80 2.86 -33.60 18.32
CA ASN A 80 2.19 -33.66 19.63
C ASN A 80 1.68 -35.07 19.98
N GLY A 81 2.32 -36.12 19.43
CA GLY A 81 2.09 -37.51 19.84
C GLY A 81 0.90 -38.21 19.19
N TYR A 82 0.23 -37.60 18.20
CA TYR A 82 -0.79 -38.29 17.42
C TYR A 82 -0.20 -39.46 16.62
N THR A 83 -0.78 -40.65 16.78
CA THR A 83 -0.43 -41.84 16.00
C THR A 83 -1.64 -42.25 15.16
N PRO A 84 -1.56 -42.20 13.82
CA PRO A 84 -2.70 -42.54 12.97
C PRO A 84 -3.01 -44.04 13.06
N SER A 85 -4.30 -44.38 13.10
CA SER A 85 -4.76 -45.77 13.13
C SER A 85 -4.58 -46.49 11.79
N GLN A 86 -4.40 -45.73 10.70
CA GLN A 86 -4.12 -46.23 9.37
C GLN A 86 -2.92 -45.49 8.74
N PRO A 87 -2.11 -46.14 7.89
CA PRO A 87 -1.06 -45.46 7.15
C PRO A 87 -1.66 -44.40 6.22
N TYR A 88 -1.05 -43.20 6.20
CA TYR A 88 -1.42 -42.17 5.23
C TYR A 88 -1.22 -42.69 3.80
N THR A 89 -2.28 -42.64 3.00
CA THR A 89 -2.21 -42.94 1.57
C THR A 89 -2.13 -41.62 0.81
N PRO A 90 -1.00 -41.30 0.15
CA PRO A 90 -0.90 -40.09 -0.65
C PRO A 90 -1.90 -40.14 -1.81
N PRO A 91 -2.45 -38.99 -2.24
CA PRO A 91 -3.30 -38.92 -3.42
C PRO A 91 -2.59 -39.51 -4.64
N THR A 92 -3.30 -40.26 -5.48
CA THR A 92 -2.73 -40.79 -6.72
C THR A 92 -2.36 -39.66 -7.67
N PRO A 93 -1.43 -39.86 -8.62
CA PRO A 93 -1.12 -38.85 -9.64
C PRO A 93 -2.36 -38.34 -10.39
N GLU A 94 -3.34 -39.21 -10.64
CA GLU A 94 -4.62 -38.86 -11.25
C GLU A 94 -5.44 -37.91 -10.35
N GLN A 95 -5.57 -38.22 -9.06
CA GLN A 95 -6.27 -37.34 -8.10
C GLN A 95 -5.57 -36.00 -7.93
N GLN A 96 -4.23 -35.96 -7.99
CA GLN A 96 -3.46 -34.72 -7.96
C GLN A 96 -3.69 -33.90 -9.24
N ALA A 97 -3.72 -34.54 -10.40
CA ALA A 97 -3.99 -33.89 -11.68
C ALA A 97 -5.40 -33.29 -11.73
N VAL A 98 -6.42 -34.00 -11.23
CA VAL A 98 -7.80 -33.48 -11.13
C VAL A 98 -7.85 -32.24 -10.24
N ARG A 99 -7.28 -32.29 -9.03
CA ARG A 99 -7.24 -31.12 -8.12
C ARG A 99 -6.48 -29.94 -8.72
N ALA A 100 -5.35 -30.19 -9.38
CA ALA A 100 -4.57 -29.15 -10.03
C ALA A 100 -5.37 -28.50 -11.18
N ALA A 101 -6.09 -29.29 -11.96
CA ALA A 101 -6.97 -28.80 -13.03
C ALA A 101 -8.14 -27.97 -12.47
N GLU A 102 -8.79 -28.43 -11.39
CA GLU A 102 -9.86 -27.68 -10.72
C GLU A 102 -9.37 -26.34 -10.16
N LEU A 103 -8.21 -26.34 -9.52
CA LEU A 103 -7.59 -25.11 -8.98
C LEU A 103 -7.19 -24.15 -10.11
N ALA A 104 -6.64 -24.67 -11.21
CA ALA A 104 -6.30 -23.88 -12.38
C ALA A 104 -7.56 -23.28 -13.03
N ALA A 105 -8.61 -24.07 -13.22
CA ALA A 105 -9.89 -23.62 -13.76
C ALA A 105 -10.54 -22.56 -12.86
N ARG A 106 -10.50 -22.75 -11.54
CA ARG A 106 -10.98 -21.75 -10.57
C ARG A 106 -10.19 -20.45 -10.64
N ARG A 107 -8.84 -20.51 -10.70
CA ARG A 107 -8.00 -19.31 -10.84
C ARG A 107 -8.30 -18.59 -12.15
N GLN A 108 -8.42 -19.31 -13.25
CA GLN A 108 -8.78 -18.75 -14.55
C GLN A 108 -10.16 -18.07 -14.52
N ALA A 109 -11.16 -18.71 -13.90
CA ALA A 109 -12.49 -18.13 -13.75
C ALA A 109 -12.48 -16.87 -12.85
N GLU A 110 -11.73 -16.88 -11.75
CA GLU A 110 -11.56 -15.72 -10.87
C GLU A 110 -10.84 -14.56 -11.59
N GLU A 111 -9.79 -14.85 -12.37
CA GLU A 111 -9.05 -13.87 -13.18
C GLU A 111 -9.92 -13.27 -14.29
N GLN A 112 -10.69 -14.10 -15.00
CA GLN A 112 -11.64 -13.66 -16.03
C GLN A 112 -12.73 -12.77 -15.43
N ALA A 113 -13.38 -13.20 -14.34
CA ALA A 113 -14.39 -12.41 -13.65
C ALA A 113 -13.83 -11.07 -13.14
N GLN A 114 -12.59 -11.07 -12.64
CA GLN A 114 -11.91 -9.84 -12.22
C GLN A 114 -11.62 -8.91 -13.40
N ALA A 115 -11.16 -9.45 -14.53
CA ALA A 115 -10.88 -8.67 -15.74
C ALA A 115 -12.17 -8.04 -16.32
N GLU A 116 -13.26 -8.79 -16.37
CA GLU A 116 -14.58 -8.29 -16.81
C GLU A 116 -15.10 -7.19 -15.87
N ALA A 117 -15.00 -7.41 -14.56
CA ALA A 117 -15.38 -6.40 -13.57
C ALA A 117 -14.56 -5.11 -13.71
N GLN A 118 -13.25 -5.22 -13.95
CA GLN A 118 -12.38 -4.07 -14.17
C GLN A 118 -12.70 -3.34 -15.49
N ALA A 119 -12.97 -4.07 -16.57
CA ALA A 119 -13.36 -3.47 -17.85
C ALA A 119 -14.66 -2.68 -17.73
N LYS A 120 -15.68 -3.25 -17.05
CA LYS A 120 -16.96 -2.56 -16.79
C LYS A 120 -16.78 -1.34 -15.88
N ALA A 121 -15.96 -1.47 -14.84
CA ALA A 121 -15.69 -0.36 -13.93
C ALA A 121 -14.90 0.76 -14.62
N LYS A 122 -13.95 0.44 -15.51
CA LYS A 122 -13.22 1.41 -16.34
C LYS A 122 -14.19 2.24 -17.18
N GLU A 123 -15.12 1.61 -17.89
CA GLU A 123 -16.11 2.33 -18.70
C GLU A 123 -17.04 3.19 -17.84
N THR A 124 -17.47 2.65 -16.70
CA THR A 124 -18.31 3.39 -15.73
C THR A 124 -17.56 4.61 -15.18
N ALA A 125 -16.28 4.46 -14.83
CA ALA A 125 -15.42 5.54 -14.33
C ALA A 125 -15.26 6.66 -15.37
N ARG A 126 -15.01 6.31 -16.64
CA ARG A 126 -14.97 7.28 -17.76
C ARG A 126 -16.30 8.00 -17.94
N GLY A 127 -17.41 7.25 -17.85
CA GLY A 127 -18.75 7.83 -17.91
C GLY A 127 -19.02 8.82 -16.77
N ILE A 128 -18.65 8.48 -15.53
CA ILE A 128 -18.75 9.39 -14.38
C ILE A 128 -17.91 10.64 -14.63
N TRP A 129 -16.65 10.47 -15.04
CA TRP A 129 -15.73 11.58 -15.30
C TRP A 129 -16.28 12.56 -16.34
N ASN A 130 -16.70 12.04 -17.50
CA ASN A 130 -17.16 12.85 -18.63
C ASN A 130 -18.47 13.60 -18.35
N ARG A 131 -19.34 13.06 -17.48
CA ARG A 131 -20.60 13.70 -17.10
C ARG A 131 -20.48 14.62 -15.90
N SER A 132 -19.35 14.63 -15.20
CA SER A 132 -19.13 15.45 -14.02
C SER A 132 -18.65 16.84 -14.41
N ALA A 133 -19.13 17.87 -13.71
CA ALA A 133 -18.71 19.25 -13.93
C ALA A 133 -17.27 19.46 -13.41
N PRO A 134 -16.53 20.49 -13.85
CA PRO A 134 -15.32 20.92 -13.16
C PRO A 134 -15.58 21.17 -11.66
N ALA A 135 -14.65 20.78 -10.80
CA ALA A 135 -14.77 21.02 -9.36
C ALA A 135 -14.75 22.52 -9.05
N ARG A 136 -15.59 22.95 -8.11
CA ARG A 136 -15.55 24.31 -7.57
C ARG A 136 -14.50 24.40 -6.47
N ALA A 137 -13.78 25.52 -6.43
CA ALA A 137 -12.78 25.79 -5.39
C ALA A 137 -13.39 25.90 -3.97
N ASP A 138 -14.68 26.22 -3.86
CA ASP A 138 -15.39 26.35 -2.59
C ASP A 138 -16.11 25.07 -2.15
N HIS A 139 -15.79 23.91 -2.76
CA HIS A 139 -16.34 22.63 -2.32
C HIS A 139 -16.03 22.39 -0.82
N PRO A 140 -16.99 21.97 0.01
CA PRO A 140 -16.81 21.88 1.47
C PRO A 140 -15.58 21.09 1.91
N TYR A 141 -15.31 19.95 1.26
CA TYR A 141 -14.10 19.16 1.52
C TYR A 141 -12.79 19.93 1.26
N LEU A 142 -12.70 20.70 0.17
CA LEU A 142 -11.48 21.46 -0.16
C LEU A 142 -11.26 22.58 0.85
N ALA A 143 -12.33 23.28 1.22
CA ALA A 143 -12.30 24.31 2.25
C ALA A 143 -11.87 23.73 3.61
N ALA A 144 -12.46 22.60 4.03
CA ALA A 144 -12.09 21.92 5.27
C ALA A 144 -10.64 21.40 5.26
N LYS A 145 -10.08 21.10 4.09
CA LYS A 145 -8.68 20.70 3.92
C LYS A 145 -7.75 21.86 3.59
N GLY A 146 -8.23 23.10 3.52
CA GLY A 146 -7.42 24.29 3.23
C GLY A 146 -6.77 24.27 1.84
N ILE A 147 -7.34 23.52 0.91
CA ILE A 147 -6.81 23.37 -0.45
C ILE A 147 -7.35 24.54 -1.29
N THR A 148 -6.48 25.46 -1.64
CA THR A 148 -6.83 26.70 -2.37
C THR A 148 -6.12 26.82 -3.72
N SER A 149 -5.06 26.04 -3.96
CA SER A 149 -4.33 26.03 -5.23
C SER A 149 -5.24 25.67 -6.42
N ALA A 150 -5.35 26.59 -7.39
CA ALA A 150 -6.12 26.38 -8.61
C ALA A 150 -5.64 25.13 -9.40
N ALA A 151 -4.33 24.86 -9.40
CA ALA A 151 -3.76 23.71 -10.07
C ALA A 151 -4.09 22.38 -9.37
N ALA A 152 -4.32 22.40 -8.05
CA ALA A 152 -4.86 21.23 -7.37
C ALA A 152 -6.32 21.00 -7.80
N VAL A 153 -7.16 22.03 -7.73
CA VAL A 153 -8.60 21.91 -8.04
C VAL A 153 -8.87 21.59 -9.52
N ALA A 154 -8.06 22.10 -10.45
CA ALA A 154 -8.27 21.92 -11.89
C ALA A 154 -8.27 20.44 -12.34
N GLY A 155 -7.57 19.57 -11.62
CA GLY A 155 -7.53 18.13 -11.88
C GLY A 155 -8.74 17.35 -11.35
N LEU A 156 -9.72 18.03 -10.74
CA LEU A 156 -10.90 17.41 -10.15
C LEU A 156 -12.18 17.70 -10.94
N ARG A 157 -13.12 16.77 -10.82
CA ARG A 157 -14.51 16.98 -11.22
C ARG A 157 -15.42 16.95 -9.99
N GLN A 158 -16.68 17.31 -10.16
CA GLN A 158 -17.70 17.22 -9.14
C GLN A 158 -19.05 16.77 -9.71
N ASN A 159 -19.83 16.05 -8.92
CA ASN A 159 -21.20 15.68 -9.23
C ASN A 159 -22.04 15.50 -7.97
N ARG A 160 -23.37 15.49 -8.12
CA ARG A 160 -24.29 15.10 -7.06
C ARG A 160 -24.75 13.67 -7.25
N TYR A 161 -24.67 12.86 -6.21
CA TYR A 161 -25.12 11.47 -6.25
C TYR A 161 -25.68 11.05 -4.88
N ARG A 162 -26.93 10.56 -4.87
CA ARG A 162 -27.64 10.11 -3.65
C ARG A 162 -27.64 11.13 -2.51
N GLY A 163 -27.72 12.42 -2.83
CA GLY A 163 -27.72 13.51 -1.85
C GLY A 163 -26.32 14.03 -1.47
N ASP A 164 -25.26 13.30 -1.79
CA ASP A 164 -23.88 13.75 -1.58
C ASP A 164 -23.42 14.67 -2.72
N ASP A 165 -22.73 15.74 -2.38
CA ASP A 165 -21.91 16.54 -3.29
C ASP A 165 -20.51 15.94 -3.31
N ASN A 166 -20.15 15.30 -4.42
CA ASN A 166 -18.94 14.51 -4.52
C ASN A 166 -17.92 15.22 -5.40
N LEU A 167 -16.72 15.42 -4.89
CA LEU A 167 -15.53 15.51 -5.72
C LEU A 167 -15.24 14.15 -6.34
N VAL A 168 -14.75 14.17 -7.56
CA VAL A 168 -14.36 12.99 -8.32
C VAL A 168 -12.89 13.15 -8.68
N VAL A 169 -12.06 12.30 -8.09
CA VAL A 169 -10.62 12.18 -8.36
C VAL A 169 -10.43 11.07 -9.40
N PRO A 170 -9.80 11.33 -10.55
CA PRO A 170 -9.55 10.30 -11.55
C PRO A 170 -8.38 9.40 -11.13
N LEU A 171 -8.48 8.09 -11.40
CA LEU A 171 -7.36 7.16 -11.30
C LEU A 171 -6.90 6.79 -12.70
N TYR A 172 -5.68 7.17 -13.04
CA TYR A 172 -5.02 6.85 -14.28
C TYR A 172 -4.20 5.57 -14.18
N TYR A 173 -4.23 4.78 -15.23
CA TYR A 173 -3.32 3.68 -15.50
C TYR A 173 -3.14 3.56 -17.01
N GLY A 174 -1.91 3.59 -17.51
CA GLY A 174 -1.66 3.53 -18.95
C GLY A 174 -2.05 4.80 -19.70
N GLY A 175 -2.16 5.94 -19.01
CA GLY A 175 -2.69 7.19 -19.59
C GLY A 175 -4.21 7.22 -19.69
N GLU A 176 -4.92 6.17 -19.26
CA GLU A 176 -6.37 6.08 -19.30
C GLU A 176 -6.97 6.12 -17.89
N ILE A 177 -8.18 6.69 -17.77
CA ILE A 177 -8.95 6.60 -16.53
C ILE A 177 -9.45 5.16 -16.39
N VAL A 178 -8.98 4.47 -15.35
CA VAL A 178 -9.38 3.09 -15.03
C VAL A 178 -10.32 2.99 -13.84
N ASN A 179 -10.39 4.04 -13.02
CA ASN A 179 -11.23 4.12 -11.84
C ASN A 179 -11.44 5.59 -11.43
N VAL A 180 -12.31 5.85 -10.46
CA VAL A 180 -12.49 7.14 -9.79
C VAL A 180 -12.58 6.94 -8.28
N GLN A 181 -12.07 7.92 -7.52
CA GLN A 181 -12.36 8.05 -6.10
C GLN A 181 -13.32 9.22 -5.90
N SER A 182 -14.50 8.93 -5.35
CA SER A 182 -15.44 9.95 -4.91
C SER A 182 -15.10 10.40 -3.48
N ILE A 183 -15.16 11.69 -3.22
CA ILE A 183 -15.00 12.29 -1.89
C ILE A 183 -16.20 13.20 -1.65
N ASN A 184 -17.07 12.84 -0.71
CA ASN A 184 -18.26 13.66 -0.43
C ASN A 184 -17.92 14.92 0.38
N GLN A 185 -18.92 15.78 0.62
CA GLN A 185 -18.78 17.03 1.39
C GLN A 185 -18.18 16.83 2.80
N ASP A 186 -18.42 15.68 3.42
CA ASP A 186 -17.94 15.33 4.76
C ASP A 186 -16.55 14.68 4.75
N GLY A 187 -15.97 14.47 3.56
CA GLY A 187 -14.66 13.84 3.37
C GLY A 187 -14.68 12.31 3.37
N HIS A 188 -15.85 11.67 3.32
CA HIS A 188 -15.95 10.22 3.14
C HIS A 188 -15.50 9.85 1.72
N LYS A 189 -14.48 9.01 1.63
CA LYS A 189 -13.85 8.60 0.35
C LYS A 189 -14.30 7.20 -0.06
N ARG A 190 -14.61 6.98 -1.33
CA ARG A 190 -14.93 5.65 -1.89
C ARG A 190 -14.38 5.51 -3.31
N PHE A 191 -13.79 4.36 -3.62
CA PHE A 191 -13.50 3.99 -5.00
C PHE A 191 -14.75 3.41 -5.67
N LEU A 192 -14.82 3.52 -7.00
CA LEU A 192 -15.80 2.75 -7.76
C LEU A 192 -15.50 1.25 -7.61
N SER A 193 -16.48 0.51 -7.11
CA SER A 193 -16.36 -0.94 -6.87
C SER A 193 -16.05 -1.69 -8.16
N GLY A 194 -15.17 -2.69 -8.07
CA GLY A 194 -14.67 -3.45 -9.22
C GLY A 194 -13.60 -2.74 -10.05
N GLY A 195 -13.38 -1.44 -9.84
CA GLY A 195 -12.35 -0.67 -10.55
C GLY A 195 -10.93 -1.00 -10.09
N GLN A 196 -9.98 -0.86 -11.02
CA GLN A 196 -8.56 -1.05 -10.72
C GLN A 196 -8.05 0.09 -9.82
N VAL A 197 -7.44 -0.26 -8.69
CA VAL A 197 -6.71 0.69 -7.82
C VAL A 197 -5.21 0.41 -7.84
N LYS A 198 -4.81 -0.87 -7.84
CA LYS A 198 -3.40 -1.27 -7.84
C LYS A 198 -2.66 -0.72 -9.07
N GLY A 199 -1.58 0.02 -8.82
CA GLY A 199 -0.78 0.73 -9.81
C GLY A 199 -1.46 1.96 -10.43
N GLY A 200 -2.72 2.23 -10.09
CA GLY A 200 -3.44 3.43 -10.52
C GLY A 200 -3.04 4.63 -9.67
N TYR A 201 -3.03 5.82 -10.28
CA TYR A 201 -2.59 7.05 -9.64
C TYR A 201 -3.42 8.26 -10.06
N ALA A 202 -3.45 9.31 -9.24
CA ALA A 202 -3.89 10.64 -9.67
C ALA A 202 -2.69 11.58 -9.81
N VAL A 203 -2.91 12.73 -10.44
CA VAL A 203 -1.90 13.79 -10.58
C VAL A 203 -2.47 15.09 -10.01
N VAL A 204 -1.65 15.78 -9.23
CA VAL A 204 -1.86 17.15 -8.77
C VAL A 204 -0.77 18.02 -9.37
N GLY A 205 -1.15 19.14 -10.00
CA GLY A 205 -0.22 19.99 -10.75
C GLY A 205 0.07 19.44 -12.15
N ASN A 206 1.26 19.76 -12.69
CA ASN A 206 1.65 19.40 -14.06
C ASN A 206 2.79 18.37 -14.07
N ALA A 207 2.45 17.10 -14.33
CA ALA A 207 3.42 16.01 -14.42
C ALA A 207 4.44 16.12 -15.58
N GLY A 208 4.29 17.09 -16.49
CA GLY A 208 5.30 17.42 -17.49
C GLY A 208 6.42 18.34 -16.97
N GLN A 209 6.24 18.98 -15.81
CA GLN A 209 7.22 19.89 -15.21
C GLN A 209 8.03 19.17 -14.13
N LEU A 210 8.92 18.28 -14.58
CA LEU A 210 9.72 17.41 -13.69
C LEU A 210 11.12 17.96 -13.35
N SER A 211 11.50 19.12 -13.89
CA SER A 211 12.84 19.70 -13.73
C SER A 211 13.24 19.90 -12.27
N ASP A 212 12.28 20.27 -11.43
CA ASP A 212 12.49 20.53 -10.00
C ASP A 212 12.15 19.33 -9.11
N GLY A 213 11.90 18.16 -9.71
CA GLY A 213 11.58 16.92 -9.03
C GLY A 213 10.10 16.57 -8.97
N LEU A 214 9.82 15.34 -8.52
CA LEU A 214 8.49 14.75 -8.40
C LEU A 214 8.23 14.35 -6.95
N VAL A 215 7.01 14.55 -6.47
CA VAL A 215 6.59 14.00 -5.16
C VAL A 215 5.56 12.89 -5.39
N ILE A 216 5.58 11.85 -4.57
CA ILE A 216 4.53 10.82 -4.53
C ILE A 216 3.97 10.81 -3.10
N ALA A 217 2.66 10.94 -2.96
CA ALA A 217 1.97 11.00 -1.67
C ALA A 217 0.82 9.98 -1.60
N GLU A 218 0.40 9.62 -0.39
CA GLU A 218 -0.72 8.68 -0.18
C GLU A 218 -2.07 9.32 -0.52
N GLY A 219 -2.44 10.41 0.16
CA GLY A 219 -3.75 11.04 0.02
C GLY A 219 -3.79 12.16 -1.01
N TYR A 220 -4.98 12.43 -1.57
CA TYR A 220 -5.20 13.59 -2.43
C TYR A 220 -4.97 14.92 -1.69
N ALA A 221 -5.49 15.06 -0.46
CA ALA A 221 -5.29 16.29 0.34
C ALA A 221 -3.82 16.52 0.71
N THR A 222 -3.10 15.44 1.04
CA THR A 222 -1.65 15.43 1.25
C THR A 222 -0.92 15.95 0.01
N ALA A 223 -1.26 15.40 -1.16
CA ALA A 223 -0.66 15.82 -2.43
C ALA A 223 -0.99 17.28 -2.79
N ALA A 224 -2.24 17.71 -2.59
CA ALA A 224 -2.66 19.08 -2.80
C ALA A 224 -1.94 20.07 -1.89
N SER A 225 -1.75 19.74 -0.62
CA SER A 225 -1.01 20.55 0.35
C SER A 225 0.47 20.67 -0.03
N ILE A 226 1.11 19.57 -0.46
CA ILE A 226 2.49 19.58 -0.94
C ILE A 226 2.63 20.41 -2.22
N HIS A 227 1.71 20.25 -3.18
CA HIS A 227 1.73 21.03 -4.42
C HIS A 227 1.52 22.52 -4.14
N GLN A 228 0.57 22.88 -3.28
CA GLN A 228 0.35 24.26 -2.86
C GLN A 228 1.59 24.85 -2.17
N ALA A 229 2.30 24.05 -1.38
CA ALA A 229 3.51 24.47 -0.69
C ALA A 229 4.75 24.54 -1.57
N THR A 230 4.86 23.75 -2.65
CA THR A 230 6.14 23.61 -3.38
C THR A 230 6.05 23.95 -4.87
N GLY A 231 4.86 23.92 -5.45
CA GLY A 231 4.63 24.03 -6.90
C GLY A 231 5.00 22.76 -7.68
N LYS A 232 5.66 21.77 -7.06
CA LYS A 232 6.10 20.54 -7.73
C LYS A 232 4.92 19.65 -8.12
N PRO A 233 5.00 18.88 -9.21
CA PRO A 233 4.00 17.87 -9.50
C PRO A 233 3.96 16.80 -8.40
N VAL A 234 2.76 16.36 -8.05
CA VAL A 234 2.56 15.32 -7.04
C VAL A 234 1.69 14.19 -7.58
N ILE A 235 2.18 12.96 -7.47
CA ILE A 235 1.43 11.75 -7.79
C ILE A 235 0.69 11.27 -6.53
N VAL A 236 -0.59 10.98 -6.66
CA VAL A 236 -1.41 10.40 -5.59
C VAL A 236 -1.45 8.89 -5.75
N ALA A 237 -0.89 8.17 -4.78
CA ALA A 237 -0.86 6.71 -4.74
C ALA A 237 -2.04 6.09 -3.98
N PHE A 238 -2.86 6.88 -3.30
CA PHE A 238 -4.05 6.49 -2.53
C PHE A 238 -3.84 5.68 -1.24
N ASN A 239 -2.74 4.95 -1.10
CA ASN A 239 -2.32 4.29 0.14
C ASN A 239 -0.86 3.82 0.05
N ALA A 240 -0.25 3.56 1.19
CA ALA A 240 1.12 3.06 1.35
C ALA A 240 1.43 1.81 0.50
N GLY A 241 0.52 0.83 0.47
CA GLY A 241 0.72 -0.40 -0.31
C GLY A 241 0.78 -0.13 -1.82
N ASN A 242 -0.09 0.74 -2.32
CA ASN A 242 -0.17 1.12 -3.72
C ASN A 242 0.95 2.08 -4.12
N MET A 243 1.53 2.84 -3.17
CA MET A 243 2.72 3.66 -3.41
C MET A 243 3.87 2.82 -3.98
N VAL A 244 4.07 1.59 -3.50
CA VAL A 244 5.10 0.70 -4.03
C VAL A 244 4.81 0.32 -5.49
N ALA A 245 3.58 -0.07 -5.79
CA ALA A 245 3.18 -0.47 -7.14
C ALA A 245 3.22 0.70 -8.15
N VAL A 246 2.84 1.90 -7.70
CA VAL A 246 2.93 3.13 -8.52
C VAL A 246 4.40 3.50 -8.75
N SER A 247 5.25 3.42 -7.74
CA SER A 247 6.69 3.74 -7.84
C SER A 247 7.45 2.77 -8.73
N GLU A 248 7.20 1.46 -8.63
CA GLU A 248 7.77 0.45 -9.53
C GLU A 248 7.51 0.79 -10.99
N ARG A 249 6.27 1.15 -11.31
CA ARG A 249 5.85 1.52 -12.66
C ARG A 249 6.43 2.86 -13.09
N LEU A 250 6.41 3.86 -12.21
CA LEU A 250 6.94 5.19 -12.53
C LEU A 250 8.44 5.14 -12.79
N ALA A 251 9.20 4.38 -12.02
CA ALA A 251 10.64 4.22 -12.21
C ALA A 251 11.02 3.72 -13.62
N GLN A 252 10.15 2.94 -14.27
CA GLN A 252 10.36 2.46 -15.64
C GLN A 252 10.14 3.53 -16.73
N ASN A 253 9.39 4.59 -16.41
CA ASN A 253 8.94 5.58 -17.39
C ASN A 253 9.43 7.01 -17.07
N LEU A 254 9.91 7.25 -15.85
CA LEU A 254 10.41 8.55 -15.41
C LEU A 254 11.78 8.81 -16.05
N PRO A 255 12.04 10.03 -16.59
CA PRO A 255 13.36 10.36 -17.11
C PRO A 255 14.47 10.13 -16.08
N ALA A 256 15.61 9.63 -16.54
CA ALA A 256 16.74 9.36 -15.67
C ALA A 256 17.18 10.62 -14.90
N GLY A 257 17.47 10.47 -13.61
CA GLY A 257 17.99 11.54 -12.76
C GLY A 257 16.95 12.49 -12.16
N VAL A 258 15.66 12.39 -12.52
CA VAL A 258 14.60 13.15 -11.84
C VAL A 258 14.56 12.78 -10.36
N PRO A 259 14.77 13.73 -9.43
CA PRO A 259 14.71 13.43 -8.00
C PRO A 259 13.26 13.18 -7.58
N VAL A 260 13.05 12.21 -6.71
CA VAL A 260 11.72 11.81 -6.23
C VAL A 260 11.65 11.89 -4.71
N VAL A 261 10.57 12.45 -4.19
CA VAL A 261 10.29 12.42 -2.74
C VAL A 261 9.03 11.59 -2.50
N LEU A 262 9.12 10.60 -1.61
CA LEU A 262 7.99 9.79 -1.17
C LEU A 262 7.48 10.37 0.14
N ALA A 263 6.37 11.10 0.08
CA ALA A 263 5.71 11.69 1.24
C ALA A 263 4.77 10.66 1.88
N ALA A 264 5.25 10.02 2.95
CA ALA A 264 4.54 9.01 3.70
C ALA A 264 3.75 9.62 4.86
N ASP A 265 2.68 8.94 5.26
CA ASP A 265 1.98 9.28 6.49
C ASP A 265 2.83 8.84 7.71
N ASN A 266 2.71 9.60 8.80
CA ASN A 266 3.31 9.32 10.10
C ASN A 266 2.32 8.52 10.96
N ASP A 267 2.14 7.25 10.59
CA ASP A 267 1.27 6.33 11.32
C ASP A 267 2.02 5.58 12.43
N ALA A 268 1.30 5.23 13.50
CA ALA A 268 1.85 4.52 14.66
C ALA A 268 2.41 3.12 14.33
N SER A 269 1.91 2.48 13.26
CA SER A 269 2.38 1.16 12.82
C SER A 269 3.68 1.24 12.00
N GLN A 270 4.14 2.44 11.66
CA GLN A 270 5.26 2.72 10.75
C GLN A 270 5.08 2.13 9.34
N THR A 271 3.86 1.70 8.98
CA THR A 271 3.59 1.04 7.70
C THR A 271 3.87 1.98 6.53
N GLY A 272 3.44 3.25 6.65
CA GLY A 272 3.64 4.31 5.66
C GLY A 272 5.11 4.49 5.32
N ILE A 273 5.97 4.72 6.31
CA ILE A 273 7.41 4.91 6.06
C ILE A 273 8.11 3.66 5.56
N HIS A 274 7.76 2.46 6.05
CA HIS A 274 8.32 1.22 5.54
C HIS A 274 8.00 1.02 4.06
N LYS A 275 6.75 1.28 3.65
CA LYS A 275 6.33 1.21 2.26
C LYS A 275 6.93 2.31 1.40
N ALA A 276 7.07 3.52 1.92
CA ALA A 276 7.72 4.61 1.20
C ALA A 276 9.21 4.34 0.97
N ARG A 277 9.91 3.72 1.93
CA ARG A 277 11.30 3.26 1.73
C ARG A 277 11.38 2.14 0.70
N GLN A 278 10.45 1.18 0.73
CA GLN A 278 10.34 0.15 -0.31
C GLN A 278 10.09 0.77 -1.69
N ALA A 279 9.24 1.80 -1.76
CA ALA A 279 8.95 2.53 -2.98
C ALA A 279 10.16 3.33 -3.49
N ALA A 280 10.92 3.96 -2.60
CA ALA A 280 12.12 4.73 -2.94
C ALA A 280 13.22 3.87 -3.59
N ALA A 281 13.32 2.59 -3.20
CA ALA A 281 14.30 1.66 -3.75
C ALA A 281 14.17 1.47 -5.28
N TRP A 282 12.99 1.66 -5.85
CA TRP A 282 12.77 1.56 -7.30
C TRP A 282 13.48 2.65 -8.11
N PHE A 283 13.84 3.77 -7.49
CA PHE A 283 14.42 4.94 -8.18
C PHE A 283 15.95 5.02 -8.09
N GLY A 284 16.64 3.92 -7.77
CA GLY A 284 18.10 3.83 -7.88
C GLY A 284 18.89 4.86 -7.06
N GLY A 285 18.39 5.26 -5.90
CA GLY A 285 19.04 6.25 -5.03
C GLY A 285 18.74 7.72 -5.37
N HIS A 286 17.87 7.99 -6.35
CA HIS A 286 17.35 9.33 -6.63
C HIS A 286 16.09 9.68 -5.86
N ALA A 287 15.67 8.80 -4.94
CA ALA A 287 14.48 8.99 -4.15
C ALA A 287 14.72 8.93 -2.64
N VAL A 288 13.98 9.75 -1.90
CA VAL A 288 14.01 9.80 -0.43
C VAL A 288 12.59 9.73 0.12
N ALA A 289 12.39 8.91 1.15
CA ALA A 289 11.13 8.85 1.88
C ALA A 289 11.14 9.82 3.06
N VAL A 290 10.07 10.59 3.22
CA VAL A 290 9.91 11.57 4.29
C VAL A 290 8.53 11.47 4.92
N GLN A 291 8.46 11.85 6.19
CA GLN A 291 7.23 12.00 6.96
C GLN A 291 7.11 13.43 7.47
N PRO A 292 5.88 13.90 7.76
CA PRO A 292 5.67 15.14 8.49
C PRO A 292 6.17 14.97 9.93
N GLU A 293 6.71 16.07 10.46
CA GLU A 293 7.14 16.16 11.86
C GLU A 293 6.26 17.20 12.56
N PHE A 294 5.80 16.85 13.76
CA PHE A 294 4.90 17.69 14.55
C PHE A 294 5.53 18.01 15.89
N THR A 295 5.43 19.28 16.29
CA THR A 295 5.79 19.71 17.65
C THR A 295 4.71 19.29 18.65
N MET A 296 5.07 19.21 19.94
CA MET A 296 4.10 18.89 20.99
C MET A 296 2.92 19.88 21.02
N THR A 297 3.16 21.15 20.74
CA THR A 297 2.11 22.18 20.65
C THR A 297 1.13 21.88 19.51
N GLN A 298 1.63 21.45 18.35
CA GLN A 298 0.78 21.09 17.20
C GLN A 298 -0.01 19.81 17.46
N ILE A 299 0.61 18.81 18.10
CA ILE A 299 -0.09 17.57 18.51
C ILE A 299 -1.24 17.91 19.47
N GLN A 300 -0.99 18.73 20.48
CA GLN A 300 -2.03 19.14 21.43
C GLN A 300 -3.15 19.93 20.74
N ALA A 301 -2.81 20.86 19.85
CA ALA A 301 -3.80 21.62 19.08
C ALA A 301 -4.69 20.71 18.21
N TYR A 302 -4.10 19.68 17.58
CA TYR A 302 -4.85 18.69 16.81
C TYR A 302 -5.79 17.86 17.68
N GLN A 303 -5.31 17.41 18.85
CA GLN A 303 -6.10 16.60 19.78
C GLN A 303 -7.30 17.34 20.35
N ASN A 304 -7.22 18.67 20.51
CA ASN A 304 -8.33 19.49 20.97
C ASN A 304 -9.56 19.42 20.03
N THR A 305 -9.36 19.14 18.74
CA THR A 305 -10.44 19.03 17.74
C THR A 305 -10.69 17.59 17.28
N ASN A 306 -9.71 16.69 17.40
CA ASN A 306 -9.77 15.32 16.88
C ASN A 306 -9.72 14.23 17.96
N GLY A 307 -9.82 14.60 19.24
CA GLY A 307 -9.77 13.69 20.38
C GLY A 307 -8.36 13.10 20.59
N PRO A 308 -8.22 11.83 20.98
CA PRO A 308 -6.91 11.24 21.29
C PRO A 308 -6.02 10.99 20.05
N ASN A 309 -6.56 11.21 18.84
CA ASN A 309 -5.85 10.93 17.60
C ASN A 309 -4.64 11.87 17.41
N LEU A 310 -3.56 11.34 16.84
CA LEU A 310 -2.38 12.11 16.48
C LEU A 310 -2.49 12.63 15.03
N PRO A 311 -1.94 13.82 14.72
CA PRO A 311 -1.77 14.24 13.35
C PRO A 311 -0.76 13.32 12.66
N SER A 312 -1.00 13.01 11.39
CA SER A 312 -0.22 11.97 10.70
C SER A 312 0.24 12.36 9.31
N ASP A 313 -0.50 13.19 8.57
CA ASP A 313 -0.19 13.47 7.16
C ASP A 313 0.32 14.91 6.93
N PHE A 314 0.84 15.19 5.73
CA PHE A 314 1.29 16.55 5.39
C PHE A 314 0.15 17.57 5.29
N ASN A 315 -1.10 17.12 5.14
CA ASN A 315 -2.24 18.02 5.20
C ASN A 315 -2.51 18.48 6.65
N ASP A 316 -2.37 17.60 7.64
CA ASP A 316 -2.41 17.98 9.05
C ASP A 316 -1.30 18.99 9.37
N LEU A 317 -0.08 18.77 8.84
CA LEU A 317 1.03 19.71 9.00
C LEU A 317 0.71 21.07 8.36
N HIS A 318 0.11 21.07 7.18
CA HIS A 318 -0.35 22.28 6.52
C HIS A 318 -1.39 23.04 7.37
N GLN A 319 -2.38 22.34 7.94
CA GLN A 319 -3.42 22.95 8.77
C GLN A 319 -2.86 23.51 10.09
N LEU A 320 -1.90 22.82 10.71
CA LEU A 320 -1.36 23.18 12.02
C LEU A 320 -0.21 24.19 11.95
N ALA A 321 0.55 24.20 10.85
CA ALA A 321 1.82 24.93 10.74
C ALA A 321 1.97 25.77 9.45
N GLY A 322 0.99 25.71 8.55
CA GLY A 322 0.99 26.43 7.28
C GLY A 322 1.81 25.76 6.17
N THR A 323 1.75 26.35 4.98
CA THR A 323 2.41 25.82 3.77
C THR A 323 3.94 25.87 3.86
N GLU A 324 4.51 26.84 4.60
CA GLU A 324 5.97 26.96 4.72
C GLU A 324 6.61 25.81 5.51
N ALA A 325 5.91 25.27 6.52
CA ALA A 325 6.38 24.08 7.23
C ALA A 325 6.43 22.86 6.29
N VAL A 326 5.41 22.67 5.46
CA VAL A 326 5.37 21.63 4.43
C VAL A 326 6.48 21.84 3.40
N ARG A 327 6.64 23.06 2.89
CA ARG A 327 7.69 23.43 1.93
C ARG A 327 9.07 23.10 2.49
N GLY A 328 9.37 23.54 3.71
CA GLY A 328 10.66 23.31 4.37
C GLY A 328 11.00 21.82 4.46
N ARG A 329 10.03 20.98 4.87
CA ARG A 329 10.22 19.54 4.98
C ARG A 329 10.45 18.85 3.63
N ILE A 330 9.68 19.22 2.61
CA ILE A 330 9.78 18.60 1.28
C ILE A 330 11.04 19.08 0.55
N GLU A 331 11.34 20.38 0.54
CA GLU A 331 12.53 20.91 -0.14
C GLU A 331 13.83 20.45 0.52
N ALA A 332 13.86 20.25 1.85
CA ALA A 332 15.01 19.65 2.51
C ALA A 332 15.31 18.23 1.99
N ALA A 333 14.28 17.47 1.60
CA ALA A 333 14.45 16.14 1.03
C ALA A 333 15.04 16.15 -0.40
N PHE A 334 14.78 17.23 -1.15
CA PHE A 334 15.37 17.44 -2.48
C PHE A 334 16.83 17.92 -2.41
N ARG A 335 17.24 18.57 -1.33
CA ARG A 335 18.64 18.93 -1.08
C ARG A 335 19.42 17.68 -0.71
N ARG A 336 20.03 17.01 -1.70
CA ARG A 336 20.99 15.93 -1.41
C ARG A 336 22.10 16.47 -0.50
N PRO A 337 22.47 15.81 0.60
CA PRO A 337 23.78 16.07 1.20
C PRO A 337 24.81 15.79 0.11
N GLN A 338 25.67 16.78 -0.18
CA GLN A 338 26.81 16.54 -1.06
C GLN A 338 27.55 15.33 -0.51
N HIS A 339 27.65 14.26 -1.30
CA HIS A 339 28.69 13.28 -1.07
C HIS A 339 30.01 14.04 -1.17
N ILE A 340 30.57 14.41 -0.02
CA ILE A 340 32.00 14.67 0.07
C ILE A 340 32.61 13.34 -0.34
N ILE A 341 33.07 13.23 -1.58
CA ILE A 341 33.99 12.17 -1.97
C ILE A 341 35.22 12.45 -1.11
N PRO A 342 35.56 11.60 -0.12
CA PRO A 342 36.84 11.75 0.52
C PRO A 342 37.88 11.56 -0.58
N CYS A 343 38.67 12.59 -0.83
CA CYS A 343 39.81 12.53 -1.73
C CYS A 343 40.85 11.60 -1.09
N ALA A 344 40.65 10.30 -1.23
CA ALA A 344 41.49 9.26 -0.63
C ALA A 344 41.51 8.03 -1.54
N ALA A 345 41.91 8.22 -2.80
CA ALA A 345 42.40 7.15 -3.66
C ALA A 345 43.09 7.72 -4.92
N ALA A 346 44.12 8.53 -4.72
CA ALA A 346 45.18 8.73 -5.72
C ALA A 346 46.51 8.47 -5.04
N GLY A 347 46.66 7.28 -4.49
CA GLY A 347 47.90 6.76 -3.93
C GLY A 347 48.32 5.54 -4.73
N LEU A 348 48.83 5.77 -5.94
CA LEU A 348 49.74 4.86 -6.64
C LEU A 348 50.42 5.66 -7.77
N PHE A 349 51.75 5.69 -7.69
CA PHE A 349 52.72 6.25 -8.65
C PHE A 349 52.93 7.77 -8.66
N CYS A 350 53.81 8.24 -7.76
CA CYS A 350 54.94 9.06 -8.20
C CYS A 350 56.09 8.96 -7.17
N PHE A 351 57.01 8.03 -7.42
CA PHE A 351 58.29 7.91 -6.72
C PHE A 351 59.36 8.32 -7.71
N TRP A 352 59.94 9.51 -7.54
CA TRP A 352 61.31 9.94 -7.90
C TRP A 352 61.43 11.44 -7.58
N GLN A 353 61.97 11.78 -6.43
CA GLN A 353 63.40 12.12 -6.21
C GLN A 353 63.60 13.65 -6.22
N MET A 354 63.44 14.24 -5.04
CA MET A 354 63.99 15.56 -4.73
C MET A 354 65.39 15.33 -4.18
N GLN A 355 66.41 15.54 -5.02
CA GLN A 355 67.76 15.85 -4.57
C GLN A 355 68.11 17.24 -5.07
N SER A 356 68.08 18.17 -4.12
CA SER A 356 69.13 19.17 -3.86
C SER A 356 69.39 20.32 -4.86
N VAL A 357 69.61 21.48 -4.22
CA VAL A 357 70.50 22.61 -4.60
C VAL A 357 69.84 23.85 -5.23
N SER A 358 69.52 24.80 -4.34
CA SER A 358 70.09 26.17 -4.24
C SER A 358 70.03 27.18 -5.40
N PHE A 359 69.55 28.39 -5.04
CA PHE A 359 69.81 29.75 -5.61
C PHE A 359 69.36 29.97 -7.08
N SER A 360 68.89 31.12 -7.55
CA SER A 360 69.06 32.52 -7.19
C SER A 360 67.88 33.36 -7.72
N THR A 361 67.68 34.53 -7.13
CA THR A 361 66.96 35.69 -7.69
C THR A 361 67.49 36.10 -9.07
N ASP A 362 66.61 36.36 -10.03
CA ASP A 362 66.21 37.70 -10.48
C ASP A 362 64.96 37.64 -11.37
#